data_AF-A0A2G3NXG8-F1
#
_entry.id   AF-A0A2G3NXG8-F1
#
_cell.length_a   1.000
_cell.length_b   1.000
_cell.length_c   1.000
_cell.angle_alpha   90.00
_cell.angle_beta   90.00
_cell.angle_gamma   90.00
#
_symmetry.space_group_name_H-M   'P 1'
#
loop_
_entity.id
_entity.type
_entity.pdbx_description
1 polymer ?
#
loop_
_entity_poly.entity_id
_entity_poly.type
_entity_poly.pdbx_seq_one_letter_code
_entity_poly.pdbx_strand_id
1 'polypeptide(L)'
;MKQIEINGKKHDLHFGIDFIREMDKRYEVNGNGVSFGMGINSAVVYLKDNNPVILEDIILAATHTAKTIPSVADIEKWLEEQGDLDKVFDDFLSSLKTAPLTKSKVAKVLKAMTA
;
A
#
# COMPACT_ATOMS: atom_id res chain seq x y z
N MET A 1 -7.60 -0.98 8.36
CA MET A 1 -6.50 -1.66 9.07
C MET A 1 -5.45 -0.64 9.55
N LYS A 2 -4.83 -0.86 10.70
CA LYS A 2 -3.76 0.04 11.24
C LYS A 2 -2.51 -0.72 11.70
N GLN A 3 -2.62 -2.03 11.82
CA GLN A 3 -1.58 -2.93 12.30
C GLN A 3 -1.82 -4.30 11.68
N ILE A 4 -0.74 -5.02 11.41
CA ILE A 4 -0.75 -6.43 11.00
C ILE A 4 0.12 -7.25 11.95
N GLU A 5 -0.14 -8.55 12.02
CA GLU A 5 0.66 -9.49 12.81
C GLU A 5 1.33 -10.48 11.86
N ILE A 6 2.67 -10.44 11.81
CA ILE A 6 3.51 -11.30 10.98
C ILE A 6 4.47 -12.02 11.92
N ASN A 7 4.54 -13.36 11.85
CA ASN A 7 5.40 -14.18 12.72
C ASN A 7 5.25 -13.87 14.23
N GLY A 8 4.02 -13.63 14.69
CA GLY A 8 3.73 -13.28 16.09
C GLY A 8 4.23 -11.89 16.52
N LYS A 9 4.66 -11.05 15.57
CA LYS A 9 5.07 -9.66 15.81
C LYS A 9 4.06 -8.71 15.20
N LYS A 10 3.70 -7.70 15.97
CA LYS A 10 2.79 -6.64 15.55
C LYS A 10 3.57 -5.53 14.85
N HIS A 11 3.15 -5.19 13.64
CA HIS A 11 3.73 -4.13 12.82
C HIS A 11 2.67 -3.06 12.57
N ASP A 12 2.91 -1.85 13.08
CA ASP A 12 2.05 -0.71 12.81
C ASP A 12 2.25 -0.22 11.38
N LEU A 13 1.13 0.11 10.70
CA LEU A 13 1.13 0.62 9.34
C LEU A 13 1.00 2.15 9.37
N HIS A 14 2.05 2.84 8.96
CA HIS A 14 2.09 4.29 8.93
C HIS A 14 1.90 4.83 7.51
N PHE A 15 0.73 5.43 7.22
CA PHE A 15 0.42 6.04 5.92
C PHE A 15 0.82 7.53 5.88
N GLY A 16 2.08 7.79 6.20
CA GLY A 16 2.69 9.13 6.25
C GLY A 16 3.27 9.63 4.93
N ILE A 17 4.02 10.75 5.00
CA ILE A 17 4.79 11.28 3.86
C ILE A 17 5.92 10.32 3.46
N ASP A 18 6.52 9.63 4.42
CA ASP A 18 7.51 8.58 4.21
C ASP A 18 6.93 7.45 3.37
N PHE A 19 5.76 6.93 3.75
CA PHE A 19 5.02 5.93 2.99
C PHE A 19 4.74 6.39 1.55
N ILE A 20 4.24 7.61 1.37
CA ILE A 20 3.95 8.16 0.04
C ILE A 20 5.21 8.21 -0.82
N ARG A 21 6.33 8.70 -0.28
CA ARG A 21 7.62 8.76 -1.00
C ARG A 21 8.14 7.37 -1.36
N GLU A 22 8.01 6.42 -0.44
CA GLU A 22 8.41 5.04 -0.67
C GLU A 22 7.59 4.38 -1.78
N MET A 23 6.28 4.64 -1.84
CA MET A 23 5.44 4.19 -2.94
C MET A 23 5.78 4.93 -4.25
N ASP A 24 6.00 6.24 -4.21
CA ASP A 24 6.33 7.03 -5.40
C ASP A 24 7.65 6.60 -6.04
N LYS A 25 8.66 6.18 -5.24
CA LYS A 25 9.91 5.61 -5.75
C LYS A 25 9.71 4.29 -6.50
N ARG A 26 8.80 3.44 -6.01
CA ARG A 26 8.48 2.15 -6.62
C ARG A 26 7.68 2.33 -7.91
N TYR A 27 6.82 3.33 -7.92
CA TYR A 27 5.86 3.60 -8.99
C TYR A 27 6.08 5.00 -9.55
N GLU A 28 7.19 5.19 -10.26
CA GLU A 28 7.44 6.41 -11.01
C GLU A 28 7.09 6.25 -12.48
N VAL A 29 6.62 7.34 -13.10
CA VAL A 29 6.47 7.43 -14.55
C VAL A 29 7.41 8.51 -15.06
N ASN A 30 8.31 8.10 -15.95
CA ASN A 30 9.29 8.97 -16.57
C ASN A 30 8.78 9.43 -17.94
N GLY A 31 8.75 10.74 -18.18
CA GLY A 31 8.31 11.32 -19.45
C GLY A 31 8.86 12.72 -19.67
N ASN A 32 9.36 13.01 -20.88
CA ASN A 32 9.88 14.32 -21.28
C ASN A 32 10.91 14.93 -20.31
N GLY A 33 11.77 14.09 -19.71
CA GLY A 33 12.80 14.54 -18.77
C GLY A 33 12.30 14.85 -17.36
N VAL A 34 11.04 14.52 -17.04
CA VAL A 34 10.45 14.68 -15.70
C VAL A 34 10.00 13.31 -15.17
N SER A 35 10.26 13.04 -13.88
CA SER A 35 9.73 11.89 -13.15
C SER A 35 8.53 12.33 -12.31
N PHE A 36 7.43 11.58 -12.39
CA PHE A 36 6.23 11.78 -11.58
C PHE A 36 5.99 10.57 -10.68
N GLY A 37 5.89 10.82 -9.38
CA GLY A 37 5.47 9.82 -8.40
C GLY A 37 4.01 9.44 -8.56
N MET A 38 3.75 8.15 -8.73
CA MET A 38 2.42 7.57 -8.94
C MET A 38 2.02 6.58 -7.84
N GLY A 39 2.75 6.51 -6.73
CA GLY A 39 2.62 5.51 -5.69
C GLY A 39 1.20 5.29 -5.19
N ILE A 40 0.50 6.35 -4.79
CA ILE A 40 -0.89 6.23 -4.31
C ILE A 40 -1.87 5.91 -5.43
N ASN A 41 -1.61 6.34 -6.68
CA ASN A 41 -2.47 5.96 -7.79
C ASN A 41 -2.35 4.46 -8.07
N SER A 42 -1.11 3.97 -8.23
CA SER A 42 -0.82 2.57 -8.49
C SER A 42 -1.35 1.67 -7.38
N ALA A 43 -1.19 2.09 -6.11
CA ALA A 43 -1.78 1.40 -4.97
C ALA A 43 -3.29 1.18 -5.14
N VAL A 44 -4.03 2.24 -5.45
CA VAL A 44 -5.50 2.13 -5.60
C VAL A 44 -5.87 1.26 -6.80
N VAL A 45 -5.18 1.40 -7.94
CA VAL A 45 -5.47 0.61 -9.14
C VAL A 45 -5.23 -0.88 -8.87
N TYR A 46 -4.07 -1.24 -8.32
CA TYR A 46 -3.72 -2.64 -8.08
C TYR A 46 -4.52 -3.27 -6.94
N LEU A 47 -4.87 -2.51 -5.90
CA LEU A 47 -5.80 -2.98 -4.88
C LEU A 47 -7.19 -3.25 -5.44
N LYS A 48 -7.64 -2.50 -6.47
CA LYS A 48 -8.92 -2.71 -7.15
C LYS A 48 -8.90 -3.85 -8.17
N ASP A 49 -7.71 -4.16 -8.69
CA ASP A 49 -7.45 -5.26 -9.63
C ASP A 49 -7.08 -6.57 -8.92
N ASN A 50 -7.09 -6.58 -7.57
CA ASN A 50 -6.70 -7.71 -6.73
C ASN A 50 -5.28 -8.26 -7.08
N ASN A 51 -4.35 -7.38 -7.43
CA ASN A 51 -2.97 -7.76 -7.69
C ASN A 51 -2.18 -7.85 -6.37
N PRO A 52 -1.77 -9.06 -5.91
CA PRO A 52 -1.22 -9.26 -4.57
C PRO A 52 0.14 -8.58 -4.33
N VAL A 53 0.91 -8.30 -5.38
CA VAL A 53 2.23 -7.64 -5.26
C VAL A 53 2.11 -6.27 -4.59
N ILE A 54 0.97 -5.58 -4.77
CA ILE A 54 0.77 -4.28 -4.14
C ILE A 54 0.65 -4.36 -2.62
N LEU A 55 0.21 -5.50 -2.08
CA LEU A 55 0.05 -5.67 -0.64
C LEU A 55 1.43 -5.69 0.03
N GLU A 56 2.40 -6.39 -0.58
CA GLU A 56 3.79 -6.37 -0.12
C GLU A 56 4.37 -4.95 -0.17
N ASP A 57 4.24 -4.26 -1.30
CA ASP A 57 4.76 -2.91 -1.46
C ASP A 57 4.18 -1.94 -0.42
N ILE A 58 2.87 -2.01 -0.18
CA ILE A 58 2.21 -1.19 0.82
C ILE A 58 2.73 -1.51 2.22
N ILE A 59 2.90 -2.80 2.57
CA ILE A 59 3.40 -3.21 3.88
C ILE A 59 4.83 -2.72 4.08
N LEU A 60 5.72 -2.92 3.11
CA LEU A 60 7.11 -2.46 3.18
C LEU A 60 7.19 -0.93 3.29
N ALA A 61 6.41 -0.21 2.49
CA ALA A 61 6.40 1.25 2.54
C ALA A 61 5.82 1.77 3.88
N ALA A 62 4.76 1.15 4.39
CA ALA A 62 4.06 1.60 5.59
C ALA A 62 4.81 1.22 6.88
N THR A 63 5.72 0.26 6.81
CA THR A 63 6.57 -0.16 7.94
C THR A 63 8.02 0.35 7.82
N HIS A 64 8.36 1.09 6.77
CA HIS A 64 9.74 1.50 6.47
C HIS A 64 10.46 2.24 7.61
N THR A 65 9.72 2.99 8.43
CA THR A 65 10.25 3.73 9.58
C THR A 65 10.00 3.03 10.93
N ALA A 66 9.43 1.82 10.91
CA ALA A 66 9.18 1.04 12.12
C ALA A 66 10.49 0.50 12.71
N LYS A 67 10.52 0.32 14.04
CA LYS A 67 11.66 -0.29 14.74
C LYS A 67 11.97 -1.71 14.24
N THR A 68 10.96 -2.41 13.76
CA THR A 68 11.04 -3.77 13.24
C THR A 68 10.27 -3.82 11.92
N ILE A 69 11.03 -3.91 10.84
CA ILE A 69 10.51 -4.01 9.47
C ILE A 69 10.38 -5.52 9.16
N PRO A 70 9.19 -6.01 8.77
CA PRO A 70 9.05 -7.39 8.33
C PRO A 70 9.87 -7.63 7.06
N SER A 71 10.45 -8.83 6.91
CA SER A 71 11.18 -9.18 5.69
C SER A 71 10.19 -9.47 4.55
N VAL A 72 10.65 -9.33 3.30
CA VAL A 72 9.86 -9.68 2.10
C VAL A 72 9.31 -11.10 2.23
N ALA A 73 10.17 -12.08 2.51
CA ALA A 73 9.76 -13.48 2.67
C ALA A 73 8.71 -13.69 3.78
N ASP A 74 8.78 -12.91 4.87
CA ASP A 74 7.77 -12.99 5.93
C ASP A 74 6.42 -12.39 5.50
N ILE A 75 6.46 -11.34 4.68
CA ILE A 75 5.25 -10.71 4.13
C ILE A 75 4.61 -11.62 3.09
N GLU A 76 5.38 -12.16 2.14
CA GLU A 76 4.91 -13.10 1.12
C GLU A 76 4.24 -14.31 1.79
N LYS A 77 4.94 -14.93 2.75
CA LYS A 77 4.38 -16.05 3.51
C LYS A 77 3.10 -15.65 4.25
N TRP A 78 3.08 -14.48 4.90
CA TRP A 78 1.87 -13.99 5.55
C TRP A 78 0.72 -13.83 4.56
N LEU A 79 0.96 -13.34 3.34
CA LEU A 79 -0.03 -13.19 2.28
C LEU A 79 -0.56 -14.55 1.79
N GLU A 80 0.34 -15.52 1.58
CA GLU A 80 -0.01 -16.89 1.16
C GLU A 80 -0.85 -17.65 2.21
N GLU A 81 -0.71 -17.30 3.48
CA GLU A 81 -1.46 -17.89 4.60
C GLU A 81 -2.84 -17.24 4.81
N GLN A 82 -3.18 -16.16 4.10
CA GLN A 82 -4.48 -15.49 4.25
C GLN A 82 -5.62 -16.32 3.66
N GLY A 83 -6.59 -16.70 4.50
CA GLY A 83 -7.78 -17.44 4.05
C GLY A 83 -8.75 -16.63 3.19
N ASP A 84 -8.68 -15.30 3.24
CA ASP A 84 -9.52 -14.38 2.47
C ASP A 84 -8.70 -13.15 2.05
N LEU A 85 -8.02 -13.27 0.92
CA LEU A 85 -7.16 -12.21 0.40
C LEU A 85 -7.96 -11.03 -0.16
N ASP A 86 -9.18 -11.26 -0.65
CA ASP A 86 -10.10 -10.21 -1.13
C ASP A 86 -10.41 -9.22 0.00
N LYS A 87 -10.67 -9.73 1.21
CA LYS A 87 -10.84 -8.90 2.39
C LYS A 87 -9.58 -8.10 2.74
N VAL A 88 -8.38 -8.68 2.55
CA VAL A 88 -7.12 -7.97 2.79
C VAL A 88 -6.98 -6.79 1.83
N PHE A 89 -7.28 -6.97 0.54
CA PHE A 89 -7.32 -5.87 -0.43
C PHE A 89 -8.27 -4.75 0.01
N ASP A 90 -9.49 -5.11 0.42
CA ASP A 90 -10.50 -4.14 0.89
C ASP A 90 -10.06 -3.41 2.16
N ASP A 91 -9.43 -4.12 3.09
CA ASP A 91 -8.94 -3.56 4.35
C ASP A 91 -7.80 -2.55 4.11
N PHE A 92 -6.86 -2.86 3.21
CA PHE A 92 -5.81 -1.91 2.83
C PHE A 92 -6.39 -0.70 2.09
N LEU A 93 -7.29 -0.91 1.14
CA LEU A 93 -7.96 0.17 0.44
C LEU A 93 -8.75 1.08 1.40
N SER A 94 -9.47 0.50 2.36
CA SER A 94 -10.19 1.23 3.41
C SER A 94 -9.25 2.06 4.28
N SER A 95 -8.07 1.52 4.59
CA SER A 95 -7.02 2.25 5.33
C SER A 95 -6.55 3.48 4.56
N LEU A 96 -6.25 3.33 3.27
CA LEU A 96 -5.84 4.45 2.41
C LEU A 96 -6.97 5.47 2.19
N LYS A 97 -8.23 5.02 2.14
CA LYS A 97 -9.42 5.90 2.05
C LYS A 97 -9.60 6.78 3.29
N THR A 98 -9.17 6.30 4.46
CA THR A 98 -9.42 6.98 5.75
C THR A 98 -8.21 7.75 6.27
N ALA A 99 -6.99 7.35 5.88
CA ALA A 99 -5.77 8.01 6.33
C ALA A 99 -5.68 9.49 5.86
N PRO A 100 -5.29 10.44 6.73
CA PRO A 100 -5.37 11.88 6.45
C PRO A 100 -4.63 12.34 5.18
N LEU A 101 -3.47 11.74 4.90
CA LEU A 101 -2.58 12.17 3.81
C LEU A 101 -2.87 11.47 2.47
N THR A 102 -3.65 10.38 2.47
CA THR A 102 -3.96 9.61 1.25
C THR A 102 -5.41 9.76 0.81
N LYS A 103 -6.36 10.01 1.74
CA LYS A 103 -7.81 10.03 1.49
C LYS A 103 -8.23 10.84 0.26
N SER A 104 -7.70 12.05 0.11
CA SER A 104 -8.08 12.96 -0.98
C SER A 104 -7.62 12.46 -2.35
N LYS A 105 -6.45 11.83 -2.41
CA LYS A 105 -5.91 11.26 -3.65
C LYS A 105 -6.65 9.98 -4.01
N VAL A 106 -6.88 9.10 -3.04
CA VAL A 106 -7.65 7.86 -3.23
C VAL A 106 -9.05 8.15 -3.76
N ALA A 107 -9.77 9.10 -3.17
CA ALA A 107 -11.10 9.50 -3.64
C ALA A 107 -11.10 10.00 -5.10
N LYS A 108 -10.08 10.78 -5.49
CA LYS A 108 -9.93 11.26 -6.88
C LYS A 108 -9.69 10.11 -7.86
N VAL A 109 -8.82 9.15 -7.50
CA VAL A 109 -8.51 8.00 -8.36
C VAL A 109 -9.74 7.12 -8.55
N LEU A 110 -10.43 6.76 -7.46
CA LEU A 110 -11.63 5.93 -7.54
C LEU A 110 -12.73 6.59 -8.38
N LYS A 111 -12.93 7.91 -8.23
CA LYS A 111 -13.89 8.66 -9.06
C LYS A 111 -13.52 8.63 -10.55
N ALA A 112 -12.23 8.70 -10.88
CA ALA A 112 -11.76 8.64 -12.25
C ALA A 112 -11.91 7.25 -12.89
N MET A 113 -11.93 6.17 -12.09
CA MET A 113 -12.15 4.81 -12.59
C MET A 113 -13.61 4.51 -12.95
N THR A 114 -14.56 5.27 -12.39
CA THR A 114 -16.00 5.08 -12.60
C THR A 114 -16.60 6.06 -13.61
N ALA A 115 -15.78 6.97 -14.13
CA ALA A 115 -16.17 8.00 -15.09
C ALA A 115 -15.83 7.54 -16.52
#